data_AF-B2W6T7-F1
#
_entry.id   AF-B2W6T7-F1
#
_cell.length_a   1.000
_cell.length_b   1.000
_cell.length_c   1.000
_cell.angle_alpha   90.00
_cell.angle_beta   90.00
_cell.angle_gamma   90.00
#
_symmetry.space_group_name_H-M   'P 1'
#
loop_
_entity.id
_entity.type
_entity.pdbx_description
1 polymer ?
#
loop_
_entity_poly.entity_id
_entity_poly.type
_entity_poly.pdbx_seq_one_letter_code
_entity_poly.pdbx_strand_id
1 'polypeptide(L)'
;MSVKFDKETIHTTAAFADAAGNGKDDLMHEIGQAITKGGGPNGYLAAYLKQLQSNPLRTKMLTSGTLSGLQEFLASWIAHDRSKSGHYFTSRVPKMAIYGALISAPLGHVLISALQKLFQGRKSLKAKVLQILASNLIIAPIQNSVYLISMALIAGARTFHQVKATVKAGFWPVMKVSWVVSPISLAFAQQFLPETTWVPFFNIVGFIIGTYINAHTKKKRLAALRRKHYGDGGGSGRSQAPGSRPASRPNSRPGSVSGRPPVDEYGRPDDRPRY
;
A
#
# COMPACT_ATOMS: atom_id res chain seq x y z
N MET A 1 55.75 -40.35 -6.97
CA MET A 1 54.70 -40.10 -5.95
C MET A 1 53.46 -39.61 -6.66
N SER A 2 52.45 -40.46 -6.81
CA SER A 2 51.13 -40.10 -7.37
C SER A 2 50.14 -40.16 -6.22
N VAL A 3 49.65 -39.01 -5.80
CA VAL A 3 48.74 -38.90 -4.66
C VAL A 3 47.32 -38.84 -5.21
N LYS A 4 46.59 -39.96 -5.06
CA LYS A 4 45.15 -40.07 -5.28
C LYS A 4 44.42 -39.45 -4.09
N PHE A 5 43.73 -38.32 -4.27
CA PHE A 5 42.61 -37.91 -3.43
C PHE A 5 41.59 -37.12 -4.28
N ASP A 6 40.33 -37.10 -3.82
CA ASP A 6 39.17 -36.36 -4.34
C ASP A 6 38.28 -36.99 -5.43
N LYS A 7 37.79 -38.21 -5.19
CA LYS A 7 36.53 -38.67 -5.82
C LYS A 7 35.41 -39.06 -4.85
N GLU A 8 35.69 -39.30 -3.57
CA GLU A 8 34.63 -39.63 -2.59
C GLU A 8 33.95 -38.39 -2.00
N THR A 9 34.66 -37.26 -1.87
CA THR A 9 34.14 -36.03 -1.23
C THR A 9 33.05 -35.31 -2.06
N ILE A 10 32.99 -35.55 -3.38
CA ILE A 10 32.07 -34.89 -4.31
C ILE A 10 30.69 -35.58 -4.35
N HIS A 11 30.62 -36.89 -4.11
CA HIS A 11 29.33 -37.60 -4.09
C HIS A 11 28.51 -37.32 -2.82
N THR A 12 29.17 -37.11 -1.69
CA THR A 12 28.49 -36.80 -0.42
C THR A 12 27.90 -35.38 -0.47
N THR A 13 28.65 -34.39 -0.94
CA THR A 13 28.18 -32.99 -1.01
C THR A 13 27.04 -32.76 -2.01
N ALA A 14 27.01 -33.50 -3.12
CA ALA A 14 25.87 -33.50 -4.06
C ALA A 14 24.60 -34.11 -3.44
N ALA A 15 24.73 -35.21 -2.69
CA ALA A 15 23.61 -35.85 -1.99
C ALA A 15 23.03 -34.99 -0.86
N PHE A 16 23.87 -34.23 -0.14
CA PHE A 16 23.43 -33.28 0.88
C PHE A 16 22.80 -32.01 0.26
N ALA A 17 23.22 -31.59 -0.93
CA ALA A 17 22.60 -30.48 -1.66
C ALA A 17 21.23 -30.86 -2.25
N ASP A 18 21.09 -32.06 -2.81
CA ASP A 18 19.81 -32.60 -3.29
C ASP A 18 18.83 -32.88 -2.15
N ALA A 19 19.31 -33.36 -0.99
CA ALA A 19 18.48 -33.54 0.21
C ALA A 19 18.01 -32.20 0.83
N ALA A 20 18.84 -31.16 0.76
CA ALA A 20 18.47 -29.82 1.25
C ALA A 20 17.55 -29.05 0.29
N GLY A 21 17.60 -29.35 -1.02
CA GLY A 21 16.66 -28.85 -2.03
C GLY A 21 15.30 -29.53 -1.92
N ASN A 22 15.28 -30.87 -1.95
CA ASN A 22 14.05 -31.65 -1.83
C ASN A 22 13.32 -31.43 -0.51
N GLY A 23 14.03 -31.29 0.61
CA GLY A 23 13.39 -31.05 1.92
C GLY A 23 12.68 -29.70 2.03
N LYS A 24 13.14 -28.67 1.30
CA LYS A 24 12.44 -27.38 1.22
C LYS A 24 11.23 -27.47 0.31
N ASP A 25 11.37 -28.14 -0.83
CA ASP A 25 10.26 -28.31 -1.75
C ASP A 25 9.17 -29.20 -1.16
N ASP A 26 9.52 -30.28 -0.45
CA ASP A 26 8.59 -31.13 0.31
C ASP A 26 7.94 -30.37 1.46
N LEU A 27 8.68 -29.58 2.23
CA LEU A 27 8.12 -28.75 3.29
C LEU A 27 7.17 -27.69 2.73
N MET A 28 7.53 -27.03 1.63
CA MET A 28 6.66 -26.07 0.94
C MET A 28 5.43 -26.76 0.36
N HIS A 29 5.57 -28.00 -0.09
CA HIS A 29 4.47 -28.81 -0.59
C HIS A 29 3.56 -29.29 0.55
N GLU A 30 4.11 -29.69 1.70
CA GLU A 30 3.40 -30.11 2.90
C GLU A 30 2.67 -28.93 3.55
N ILE A 31 3.34 -27.79 3.72
CA ILE A 31 2.71 -26.54 4.19
C ILE A 31 1.64 -26.10 3.19
N GLY A 32 1.93 -26.18 1.88
CA GLY A 32 0.98 -25.88 0.82
C GLY A 32 -0.26 -26.77 0.90
N GLN A 33 -0.09 -28.07 1.09
CA GLN A 33 -1.17 -29.03 1.29
C GLN A 33 -1.92 -28.79 2.60
N ALA A 34 -1.24 -28.51 3.71
CA ALA A 34 -1.86 -28.25 5.01
C ALA A 34 -2.71 -26.97 4.99
N ILE A 35 -2.23 -25.91 4.35
CA ILE A 35 -2.97 -24.64 4.17
C ILE A 35 -4.17 -24.83 3.22
N THR A 36 -4.05 -25.71 2.22
CA THR A 36 -5.12 -25.91 1.23
C THR A 36 -6.16 -26.98 1.61
N LYS A 37 -5.83 -27.95 2.47
CA LYS A 37 -6.68 -29.11 2.80
C LYS A 37 -7.77 -28.88 3.86
N GLY A 38 -7.77 -27.79 4.63
CA GLY A 38 -8.82 -27.62 5.63
C GLY A 38 -10.18 -27.27 5.00
N GLY A 39 -11.27 -27.84 5.52
CA GLY A 39 -12.65 -27.38 5.27
C GLY A 39 -13.46 -28.04 4.14
N GLY A 40 -13.31 -29.34 3.87
CA GLY A 40 -14.26 -30.13 3.06
C GLY A 40 -13.66 -30.82 1.83
N PRO A 41 -14.47 -31.56 1.02
CA PRO A 41 -13.99 -32.50 0.00
C PRO A 41 -13.07 -31.93 -1.09
N ASN A 42 -12.94 -30.59 -1.20
CA ASN A 42 -12.10 -29.91 -2.18
C ASN A 42 -11.13 -28.85 -1.57
N GLY A 43 -11.02 -28.74 -0.25
CA GLY A 43 -10.13 -27.78 0.43
C GLY A 43 -10.61 -26.30 0.44
N TYR A 44 -9.96 -25.44 1.25
CA TYR A 44 -10.34 -24.02 1.43
C TYR A 44 -10.28 -23.23 0.13
N LEU A 45 -9.27 -23.48 -0.70
CA LEU A 45 -9.11 -22.79 -1.98
C LEU A 45 -10.28 -23.11 -2.91
N ALA A 46 -10.68 -24.38 -3.04
CA ALA A 46 -11.81 -24.71 -3.89
C ALA A 46 -13.14 -24.20 -3.32
N ALA A 47 -13.31 -24.19 -1.99
CA ALA A 47 -14.47 -23.56 -1.36
C ALA A 47 -14.53 -22.05 -1.67
N TYR A 48 -13.40 -21.36 -1.62
CA TYR A 48 -13.27 -19.96 -2.01
C TYR A 48 -13.59 -19.75 -3.49
N LEU A 49 -13.00 -20.55 -4.38
CA LEU A 49 -13.24 -20.48 -5.83
C LEU A 49 -14.71 -20.74 -6.16
N LYS A 50 -15.34 -21.72 -5.50
CA LYS A 50 -16.78 -22.00 -5.63
C LYS A 50 -17.61 -20.78 -5.25
N GLN A 51 -17.29 -20.12 -4.14
CA GLN A 51 -17.97 -18.88 -3.72
C GLN A 51 -17.68 -17.70 -4.65
N LEU A 52 -16.50 -17.63 -5.23
CA LEU A 52 -16.14 -16.60 -6.19
C LEU A 52 -16.91 -16.75 -7.50
N GLN A 53 -17.24 -17.97 -7.91
CA GLN A 53 -18.04 -18.25 -9.09
C GLN A 53 -19.54 -18.10 -8.83
N SER A 54 -20.06 -18.63 -7.71
CA SER A 54 -21.50 -18.62 -7.41
C SER A 54 -22.00 -17.29 -6.84
N ASN A 55 -21.17 -16.60 -6.05
CA ASN A 55 -21.51 -15.35 -5.37
C ASN A 55 -20.40 -14.30 -5.58
N PRO A 56 -20.09 -13.92 -6.85
CA PRO A 56 -18.88 -13.16 -7.18
C PRO A 56 -18.78 -11.80 -6.48
N LEU A 57 -19.88 -11.06 -6.39
CA LEU A 57 -19.88 -9.75 -5.74
C LEU A 57 -19.65 -9.88 -4.24
N ARG A 58 -20.45 -10.71 -3.55
CA ARG A 58 -20.32 -10.93 -2.11
C ARG A 58 -18.91 -11.40 -1.73
N THR A 59 -18.38 -12.36 -2.45
CA THR A 59 -17.04 -12.91 -2.20
C THR A 59 -15.96 -11.85 -2.40
N LYS A 60 -16.06 -11.03 -3.46
CA LYS A 60 -15.14 -9.89 -3.68
C LYS A 60 -15.26 -8.84 -2.58
N MET A 61 -16.46 -8.52 -2.11
CA MET A 61 -16.68 -7.57 -1.01
C MET A 61 -16.02 -8.05 0.28
N LEU A 62 -16.28 -9.30 0.68
CA LEU A 62 -15.66 -9.88 1.88
C LEU A 62 -14.14 -9.93 1.76
N THR A 63 -13.62 -10.42 0.63
CA THR A 63 -12.16 -10.49 0.39
C THR A 63 -11.53 -9.11 0.44
N SER A 64 -12.06 -8.15 -0.31
CA SER A 64 -11.53 -6.79 -0.42
C SER A 64 -11.59 -6.05 0.91
N GLY A 65 -12.67 -6.20 1.67
CA GLY A 65 -12.78 -5.60 3.01
C GLY A 65 -11.75 -6.17 3.99
N THR A 66 -11.65 -7.50 4.07
CA THR A 66 -10.66 -8.16 4.92
C THR A 66 -9.24 -7.73 4.55
N LEU A 67 -8.89 -7.78 3.26
CA LEU A 67 -7.55 -7.39 2.80
C LEU A 67 -7.27 -5.91 3.08
N SER A 68 -8.20 -5.00 2.79
CA SER A 68 -8.00 -3.57 3.02
C SER A 68 -7.81 -3.24 4.50
N GLY A 69 -8.58 -3.88 5.40
CA GLY A 69 -8.40 -3.74 6.84
C GLY A 69 -7.04 -4.28 7.31
N LEU A 70 -6.66 -5.47 6.85
CA LEU A 70 -5.36 -6.07 7.17
C LEU A 70 -4.19 -5.24 6.63
N GLN A 71 -4.30 -4.68 5.43
CA GLN A 71 -3.30 -3.78 4.86
C GLN A 71 -3.09 -2.56 5.75
N GLU A 72 -4.17 -1.92 6.21
CA GLU A 72 -4.06 -0.74 7.09
C GLU A 72 -3.48 -1.11 8.46
N PHE A 73 -3.84 -2.27 9.00
CA PHE A 73 -3.28 -2.76 10.26
C PHE A 73 -1.77 -3.02 10.13
N LEU A 74 -1.35 -3.81 9.14
CA LEU A 74 0.06 -4.11 8.89
C LEU A 74 0.86 -2.87 8.55
N ALA A 75 0.32 -1.97 7.73
CA ALA A 75 0.97 -0.71 7.40
C ALA A 75 1.18 0.15 8.65
N SER A 76 0.21 0.19 9.56
CA SER A 76 0.33 0.90 10.83
C SER A 76 1.39 0.28 11.73
N TRP A 77 1.44 -1.05 11.80
CA TRP A 77 2.47 -1.78 12.54
C TRP A 77 3.87 -1.52 11.99
N ILE A 78 4.08 -1.70 10.68
CA ILE A 78 5.37 -1.49 10.00
C ILE A 78 5.84 -0.02 10.14
N ALA A 79 4.91 0.94 10.03
CA ALA A 79 5.23 2.36 10.15
C ALA A 79 5.40 2.85 11.60
N HIS A 80 5.12 2.01 12.59
CA HIS A 80 5.03 2.39 14.00
C HIS A 80 4.01 3.53 14.24
N ASP A 81 2.92 3.54 13.44
CA ASP A 81 1.80 4.49 13.51
C ASP A 81 0.80 3.99 14.57
N ARG A 82 1.01 4.35 15.83
CA ARG A 82 0.17 3.91 16.96
C ARG A 82 -1.05 4.81 17.16
N SER A 83 -2.16 4.23 17.64
CA SER A 83 -3.32 4.97 18.10
C SER A 83 -3.00 5.81 19.35
N LYS A 84 -3.93 6.67 19.77
CA LYS A 84 -3.83 7.41 21.04
C LYS A 84 -3.69 6.50 22.27
N SER A 85 -4.20 5.27 22.20
CA SER A 85 -4.10 4.25 23.24
C SER A 85 -2.88 3.33 23.11
N GLY A 86 -1.99 3.57 22.14
CA GLY A 86 -0.73 2.82 21.98
C GLY A 86 -0.82 1.55 21.12
N HIS A 87 -2.00 1.15 20.66
CA HIS A 87 -2.19 -0.04 19.82
C HIS A 87 -2.15 0.28 18.32
N TYR A 88 -1.84 -0.71 17.48
CA TYR A 88 -1.81 -0.55 16.00
C TYR A 88 -3.18 -0.68 15.33
N PHE A 89 -4.19 -1.15 16.07
CA PHE A 89 -5.58 -1.14 15.61
C PHE A 89 -6.14 0.28 15.71
N THR A 90 -5.85 1.10 14.71
CA THR A 90 -6.33 2.48 14.66
C THR A 90 -7.77 2.55 14.14
N SER A 91 -8.44 3.69 14.33
CA SER A 91 -9.79 3.92 13.76
C SER A 91 -9.83 3.90 12.23
N ARG A 92 -8.67 3.85 11.56
CA ARG A 92 -8.56 3.69 10.10
C ARG A 92 -8.75 2.24 9.66
N VAL A 93 -8.40 1.25 10.48
CA VAL A 93 -8.54 -0.18 10.14
C VAL A 93 -9.97 -0.57 9.78
N PRO A 94 -10.99 -0.34 10.64
CA PRO A 94 -12.37 -0.65 10.29
C PRO A 94 -12.89 0.20 9.13
N LYS A 95 -12.45 1.46 8.99
CA LYS A 95 -12.82 2.32 7.85
C LYS A 95 -12.26 1.78 6.53
N MET A 96 -11.05 1.23 6.54
CA MET A 96 -10.45 0.60 5.37
C MET A 96 -11.13 -0.71 5.01
N ALA A 97 -11.54 -1.49 6.02
CA ALA A 97 -12.34 -2.68 5.77
C ALA A 97 -13.70 -2.34 5.11
N ILE A 98 -14.38 -1.31 5.61
CA ILE A 98 -15.63 -0.81 5.01
C ILE A 98 -15.39 -0.30 3.60
N TYR A 99 -14.33 0.48 3.36
CA TYR A 99 -13.95 0.93 2.03
C TYR A 99 -13.74 -0.24 1.07
N GLY A 100 -12.95 -1.24 1.48
CA GLY A 100 -12.68 -2.42 0.67
C GLY A 100 -13.97 -3.15 0.30
N ALA A 101 -14.85 -3.37 1.27
CA ALA A 101 -16.08 -4.13 1.10
C ALA A 101 -17.17 -3.38 0.33
N LEU A 102 -17.42 -2.11 0.66
CA LEU A 102 -18.61 -1.40 0.19
C LEU A 102 -18.32 -0.40 -0.94
N ILE A 103 -17.06 -0.03 -1.16
CA ILE A 103 -16.67 0.94 -2.18
C ILE A 103 -15.81 0.27 -3.25
N SER A 104 -14.63 -0.23 -2.88
CA SER A 104 -13.63 -0.73 -3.82
C SER A 104 -14.14 -1.95 -4.62
N ALA A 105 -14.62 -2.98 -3.93
CA ALA A 105 -15.09 -4.21 -4.59
C ALA A 105 -16.32 -4.00 -5.47
N PRO A 106 -17.40 -3.32 -5.03
CA PRO A 106 -18.56 -3.05 -5.89
C PRO A 106 -18.20 -2.19 -7.11
N LEU A 107 -17.41 -1.12 -6.92
CA LEU A 107 -16.96 -0.27 -8.02
C LEU A 107 -16.18 -1.08 -9.05
N GLY A 108 -15.18 -1.85 -8.62
CA GLY A 108 -14.39 -2.70 -9.51
C GLY A 108 -15.24 -3.76 -10.20
N HIS A 109 -16.18 -4.39 -9.49
CA HIS A 109 -17.10 -5.36 -10.07
C HIS A 109 -17.92 -4.74 -11.20
N VAL A 110 -18.52 -3.57 -10.98
CA VAL A 110 -19.37 -2.91 -11.99
C VAL A 110 -18.54 -2.44 -13.19
N LEU A 111 -17.41 -1.76 -12.96
CA LEU A 111 -16.58 -1.22 -14.04
C LEU A 111 -16.01 -2.33 -14.94
N ILE A 112 -15.49 -3.40 -14.33
CA ILE A 112 -14.95 -4.53 -15.10
C ILE A 112 -16.08 -5.29 -15.79
N SER A 113 -17.24 -5.47 -15.17
CA SER A 113 -18.40 -6.11 -15.82
C SER A 113 -18.89 -5.31 -17.02
N ALA A 114 -18.93 -3.97 -16.90
CA ALA A 114 -19.28 -3.08 -18.01
C ALA A 114 -18.26 -3.17 -19.15
N LEU A 115 -16.97 -3.18 -18.83
CA LEU A 115 -15.90 -3.37 -19.81
C LEU A 115 -16.00 -4.74 -20.50
N GLN A 116 -16.25 -5.81 -19.74
CA GLN A 116 -16.43 -7.15 -20.29
C GLN A 116 -17.63 -7.22 -21.23
N LYS A 117 -18.78 -6.64 -20.84
CA LYS A 117 -19.97 -6.56 -21.70
C LYS A 117 -19.71 -5.78 -22.99
N LEU A 118 -18.96 -4.67 -22.93
CA LEU A 118 -18.62 -3.87 -24.12
C LEU A 118 -17.78 -4.64 -25.14
N PHE A 119 -16.95 -5.57 -24.68
CA PHE A 119 -16.07 -6.39 -25.53
C PHE A 119 -16.57 -7.83 -25.73
N GLN A 120 -17.79 -8.16 -25.29
CA GLN A 120 -18.37 -9.49 -25.48
C GLN A 120 -18.42 -9.85 -26.97
N GLY A 121 -18.06 -11.11 -27.28
CA GLY A 121 -18.02 -11.63 -28.66
C GLY A 121 -16.83 -11.15 -29.50
N ARG A 122 -16.00 -10.22 -29.02
CA ARG A 122 -14.87 -9.68 -29.78
C ARG A 122 -13.60 -10.51 -29.52
N LYS A 123 -13.32 -11.48 -30.39
CA LYS A 123 -12.19 -12.43 -30.21
C LYS A 123 -10.87 -12.01 -30.87
N SER A 124 -10.86 -10.94 -31.68
CA SER A 124 -9.65 -10.53 -32.41
C SER A 124 -8.55 -10.03 -31.48
N LEU A 125 -7.28 -10.19 -31.90
CA LEU A 125 -6.12 -9.67 -31.17
C LEU A 125 -6.27 -8.15 -30.91
N LYS A 126 -6.72 -7.40 -31.93
CA LYS A 126 -7.01 -5.97 -31.82
C LYS A 126 -8.03 -5.66 -30.73
N ALA A 127 -9.10 -6.46 -30.61
CA ALA A 127 -10.10 -6.26 -29.57
C ALA A 127 -9.56 -6.54 -28.17
N LYS A 128 -8.76 -7.61 -28.00
CA LYS A 128 -8.10 -7.92 -26.73
C LYS A 128 -7.15 -6.80 -26.30
N VAL A 129 -6.33 -6.29 -27.22
CA VAL A 129 -5.42 -5.15 -26.95
C VAL A 129 -6.22 -3.91 -26.56
N LEU A 130 -7.27 -3.57 -27.31
CA LEU A 130 -8.11 -2.41 -27.00
C LEU A 130 -8.83 -2.55 -25.65
N GLN A 131 -9.26 -3.75 -25.28
CA GLN A 131 -9.85 -4.02 -23.96
C GLN A 131 -8.84 -3.78 -22.83
N ILE A 132 -7.60 -4.23 -23.00
CA ILE A 132 -6.52 -4.00 -22.02
C ILE A 132 -6.22 -2.50 -21.90
N LEU A 133 -6.16 -1.78 -23.03
CA LEU A 133 -5.94 -0.32 -23.03
C LEU A 133 -7.10 0.40 -22.35
N ALA A 134 -8.35 0.05 -22.64
CA ALA A 134 -9.52 0.63 -21.97
C ALA A 134 -9.51 0.34 -20.46
N SER A 135 -9.12 -0.86 -20.05
CA SER A 135 -8.93 -1.19 -18.63
C SER A 135 -7.89 -0.27 -17.97
N ASN A 136 -6.73 -0.09 -18.60
CA ASN A 136 -5.62 0.69 -18.03
C ASN A 136 -5.79 2.21 -18.10
N LEU A 137 -6.49 2.72 -19.12
CA LEU A 137 -6.62 4.16 -19.39
C LEU A 137 -7.95 4.75 -18.93
N ILE A 138 -8.95 3.92 -18.61
CA ILE A 138 -10.27 4.38 -18.13
C ILE A 138 -10.56 3.81 -16.76
N ILE A 139 -10.56 2.48 -16.63
CA ILE A 139 -10.97 1.83 -15.38
C ILE A 139 -9.97 2.09 -14.25
N ALA A 140 -8.68 1.85 -14.50
CA ALA A 140 -7.64 2.04 -13.49
C ALA A 140 -7.55 3.50 -12.97
N PRO A 141 -7.59 4.56 -13.80
CA PRO A 141 -7.67 5.94 -13.32
C PRO A 141 -8.87 6.23 -12.42
N ILE A 142 -10.05 5.70 -12.75
CA ILE A 142 -11.26 5.87 -11.92
C ILE A 142 -11.05 5.21 -10.56
N GLN A 143 -10.62 3.94 -10.55
CA GLN A 143 -10.39 3.19 -9.32
C GLN A 143 -9.32 3.85 -8.44
N ASN A 144 -8.19 4.26 -9.02
CA ASN A 144 -7.10 4.92 -8.30
C ASN A 144 -7.50 6.29 -7.75
N SER A 145 -8.34 7.04 -8.48
CA SER A 145 -8.87 8.31 -7.99
C SER A 145 -9.79 8.11 -6.79
N VAL A 146 -10.74 7.16 -6.89
CA VAL A 146 -11.64 6.83 -5.77
C VAL A 146 -10.84 6.35 -4.56
N TYR A 147 -9.84 5.49 -4.77
CA TYR A 147 -8.92 5.06 -3.70
C TYR A 147 -8.25 6.24 -3.00
N LEU A 148 -7.65 7.17 -3.74
CA LEU A 148 -6.98 8.33 -3.16
C LEU A 148 -7.93 9.29 -2.43
N ILE A 149 -9.14 9.47 -2.96
CA ILE A 149 -10.19 10.25 -2.31
C ILE A 149 -10.58 9.59 -0.99
N SER A 150 -10.89 8.30 -0.99
CA SER A 150 -11.24 7.54 0.22
C SER A 150 -10.10 7.55 1.24
N MET A 151 -8.86 7.37 0.80
CA MET A 151 -7.66 7.48 1.64
C MET A 151 -7.56 8.85 2.31
N ALA A 152 -7.78 9.94 1.57
CA ALA A 152 -7.75 11.30 2.13
C ALA A 152 -8.81 11.47 3.21
N LEU A 153 -10.05 11.06 2.93
CA LEU A 153 -11.18 11.17 3.87
C LEU A 153 -10.95 10.33 5.13
N ILE A 154 -10.47 9.09 4.99
CA ILE A 154 -10.19 8.20 6.12
C ILE A 154 -9.00 8.72 6.95
N ALA A 155 -8.01 9.34 6.30
CA ALA A 155 -6.90 10.00 6.98
C ALA A 155 -7.32 11.28 7.73
N GLY A 156 -8.55 11.76 7.51
CA GLY A 156 -9.16 12.88 8.23
C GLY A 156 -9.32 14.17 7.42
N ALA A 157 -9.11 14.15 6.09
CA ALA A 157 -9.37 15.31 5.25
C ALA A 157 -10.85 15.73 5.35
N ARG A 158 -11.09 17.02 5.60
CA ARG A 158 -12.43 17.62 5.77
C ARG A 158 -12.78 18.62 4.68
N THR A 159 -11.80 19.11 3.92
CA THR A 159 -12.03 20.09 2.86
C THR A 159 -11.69 19.55 1.48
N PHE A 160 -12.36 20.09 0.45
CA PHE A 160 -12.07 19.74 -0.94
C PHE A 160 -10.60 19.99 -1.30
N HIS A 161 -10.00 21.05 -0.77
CA HIS A 161 -8.60 21.38 -1.02
C HIS A 161 -7.65 20.29 -0.50
N GLN A 162 -7.89 19.74 0.69
CA GLN A 162 -7.09 18.65 1.27
C GLN A 162 -7.21 17.35 0.46
N VAL A 163 -8.43 17.03 0.01
CA VAL A 163 -8.68 15.86 -0.84
C VAL A 163 -7.98 16.03 -2.18
N LYS A 164 -8.16 17.19 -2.84
CA LYS A 164 -7.52 17.52 -4.13
C LYS A 164 -6.00 17.46 -4.03
N ALA A 165 -5.41 17.96 -2.94
CA ALA A 165 -3.97 17.90 -2.72
C ALA A 165 -3.48 16.44 -2.63
N THR A 166 -4.21 15.58 -1.91
CA THR A 166 -3.90 14.15 -1.80
C THR A 166 -3.98 13.44 -3.15
N VAL A 167 -5.05 13.67 -3.91
CA VAL A 167 -5.22 13.08 -5.24
C VAL A 167 -4.11 13.57 -6.18
N LYS A 168 -3.84 14.87 -6.24
CA LYS A 168 -2.80 15.43 -7.11
C LYS A 168 -1.41 14.87 -6.79
N ALA A 169 -1.09 14.72 -5.51
CA ALA A 169 0.19 14.17 -5.07
C ALA A 169 0.30 12.66 -5.30
N GLY A 170 -0.78 11.91 -5.11
CA GLY A 170 -0.78 10.45 -5.14
C GLY A 170 -1.08 9.82 -6.51
N PHE A 171 -1.78 10.52 -7.39
CA PHE A 171 -2.34 9.93 -8.62
C PHE A 171 -1.27 9.32 -9.52
N TRP A 172 -0.31 10.12 -9.98
CA TRP A 172 0.74 9.65 -10.88
C TRP A 172 1.66 8.58 -10.26
N PRO A 173 2.11 8.72 -9.00
CA PRO A 173 2.83 7.65 -8.32
C PRO A 173 2.06 6.32 -8.31
N VAL A 174 0.78 6.33 -7.96
CA VAL A 174 -0.06 5.12 -7.92
C VAL A 174 -0.27 4.55 -9.33
N MET A 175 -0.54 5.40 -10.33
CA MET A 175 -0.69 4.98 -11.72
C MET A 175 0.57 4.28 -12.25
N LYS A 176 1.76 4.86 -12.00
CA LYS A 176 3.03 4.26 -12.45
C LYS A 176 3.25 2.89 -11.83
N VAL A 177 3.00 2.73 -10.53
CA VAL A 177 3.12 1.42 -9.88
C VAL A 177 2.13 0.44 -10.49
N SER A 178 0.88 0.84 -10.69
CA SER A 178 -0.13 -0.01 -11.32
C SER A 178 0.28 -0.45 -12.73
N TRP A 179 0.77 0.46 -13.58
CA TRP A 179 1.19 0.15 -14.95
C TRP A 179 2.45 -0.72 -15.04
N VAL A 180 3.29 -0.74 -14.01
CA VAL A 180 4.45 -1.64 -13.97
C VAL A 180 4.07 -3.00 -13.39
N VAL A 181 3.37 -3.02 -12.26
CA VAL A 181 3.04 -4.27 -11.55
C VAL A 181 2.03 -5.11 -12.33
N SER A 182 1.01 -4.48 -12.93
CA SER A 182 -0.07 -5.21 -13.61
C SER A 182 0.42 -6.11 -14.75
N PRO A 183 1.23 -5.63 -15.73
CA PRO A 183 1.69 -6.50 -16.82
C PRO A 183 2.64 -7.60 -16.34
N ILE A 184 3.51 -7.32 -15.38
CA ILE A 184 4.43 -8.33 -14.81
C ILE A 184 3.63 -9.43 -14.12
N SER A 185 2.66 -9.05 -13.29
CA SER A 185 1.80 -9.99 -12.57
C SER A 185 0.94 -10.79 -13.54
N LEU A 186 0.43 -10.15 -14.60
CA LEU A 186 -0.35 -10.82 -15.64
C LEU A 186 0.49 -11.83 -16.42
N ALA A 187 1.71 -11.47 -16.82
CA ALA A 187 2.62 -12.38 -17.51
C ALA A 187 2.95 -13.61 -16.64
N PHE A 188 3.20 -13.41 -15.35
CA PHE A 188 3.38 -14.50 -14.40
C PHE A 188 2.13 -15.39 -14.30
N ALA A 189 0.96 -14.80 -14.12
CA ALA A 189 -0.30 -15.54 -14.01
C ALA A 189 -0.59 -16.36 -15.28
N GLN A 190 -0.32 -15.80 -16.46
CA GLN A 190 -0.51 -16.49 -17.74
C GLN A 190 0.43 -17.68 -17.92
N GLN A 191 1.68 -17.56 -17.44
CA GLN A 191 2.69 -18.61 -17.62
C GLN A 191 2.55 -19.76 -16.61
N PHE A 192 2.14 -19.45 -15.37
CA PHE A 192 2.29 -20.39 -14.25
C PHE A 192 0.97 -20.77 -13.57
N LEU A 193 -0.14 -20.06 -13.81
CA LEU A 193 -1.37 -20.24 -13.03
C LEU A 193 -2.59 -20.57 -13.89
N PRO A 194 -3.44 -21.51 -13.45
CA PRO A 194 -4.76 -21.70 -14.04
C PRO A 194 -5.62 -20.43 -13.92
N GLU A 195 -6.41 -20.11 -14.96
CA GLU A 195 -7.23 -18.89 -15.01
C GLU A 195 -8.18 -18.72 -13.81
N THR A 196 -8.67 -19.84 -13.27
CA THR A 196 -9.55 -19.85 -12.09
C THR A 196 -8.89 -19.28 -10.84
N THR A 197 -7.56 -19.36 -10.75
CA THR A 197 -6.76 -18.91 -9.61
C THR A 197 -6.23 -17.47 -9.76
N TRP A 198 -6.47 -16.82 -10.90
CA TRP A 198 -5.95 -15.48 -11.15
C TRP A 198 -6.47 -14.44 -10.15
N VAL A 199 -7.76 -14.50 -9.80
CA VAL A 199 -8.35 -13.55 -8.84
C VAL A 199 -7.68 -13.62 -7.46
N PRO A 200 -7.56 -14.79 -6.80
CA PRO A 200 -6.83 -14.86 -5.53
C PRO A 200 -5.35 -14.48 -5.68
N PHE A 201 -4.69 -14.81 -6.80
CA PHE A 201 -3.31 -14.37 -7.06
C PHE A 201 -3.19 -12.83 -7.11
N PHE A 202 -4.03 -12.15 -7.91
CA PHE A 202 -4.01 -10.69 -7.99
C PHE A 202 -4.40 -10.03 -6.66
N ASN A 203 -5.26 -10.66 -5.85
CA ASN A 203 -5.55 -10.20 -4.49
C ASN A 203 -4.30 -10.24 -3.60
N ILE A 204 -3.46 -11.29 -3.69
CA ILE A 204 -2.21 -11.40 -2.94
C ILE A 204 -1.20 -10.34 -3.41
N VAL A 205 -1.01 -10.18 -4.72
CA VAL A 205 -0.12 -9.15 -5.27
C VAL A 205 -0.58 -7.76 -4.82
N GLY A 206 -1.88 -7.46 -4.98
CA GLY A 206 -2.48 -6.21 -4.54
C GLY A 206 -2.33 -6.00 -3.03
N PHE A 207 -2.46 -7.06 -2.23
CA PHE A 207 -2.25 -7.04 -0.80
C PHE A 207 -0.82 -6.59 -0.44
N ILE A 208 0.19 -7.24 -1.03
CA ILE A 208 1.62 -6.97 -0.77
C ILE A 208 1.97 -5.53 -1.19
N ILE A 209 1.66 -5.16 -2.43
CA ILE A 209 1.99 -3.84 -2.98
C ILE A 209 1.25 -2.74 -2.23
N GLY A 210 -0.05 -2.91 -1.97
CA GLY A 210 -0.83 -1.93 -1.23
C GLY A 210 -0.34 -1.76 0.22
N THR A 211 0.05 -2.85 0.90
CA THR A 211 0.66 -2.77 2.24
C THR A 211 1.97 -1.98 2.19
N TYR A 212 2.85 -2.29 1.23
CA TYR A 212 4.13 -1.60 1.06
C TYR A 212 3.94 -0.10 0.82
N ILE A 213 3.09 0.29 -0.14
CA ILE A 213 2.82 1.70 -0.45
C ILE A 213 2.24 2.43 0.75
N ASN A 214 1.28 1.81 1.44
CA ASN A 214 0.63 2.42 2.60
C ASN A 214 1.64 2.61 3.76
N ALA A 215 2.43 1.58 4.07
CA ALA A 215 3.48 1.64 5.09
C ALA A 215 4.53 2.71 4.77
N HIS A 216 5.00 2.78 3.51
CA HIS A 216 5.97 3.76 3.07
C HIS A 216 5.44 5.19 3.17
N THR A 217 4.18 5.40 2.78
CA THR A 217 3.50 6.70 2.86
C THR A 217 3.36 7.16 4.31
N LYS A 218 2.96 6.26 5.21
CA LYS A 218 2.88 6.52 6.66
C LYS A 218 4.25 6.88 7.25
N LYS A 219 5.29 6.10 6.94
CA LYS A 219 6.66 6.39 7.40
C LYS A 219 7.13 7.78 6.97
N LYS A 220 6.93 8.14 5.70
CA LYS A 220 7.28 9.47 5.19
C LYS A 220 6.53 10.59 5.89
N ARG A 221 5.22 10.42 6.12
CA ARG A 221 4.40 11.39 6.85
C ARG A 221 4.90 11.57 8.29
N LEU A 222 5.13 10.47 9.01
CA LEU A 222 5.63 10.51 10.38
C LEU A 222 7.02 11.16 10.46
N ALA A 223 7.91 10.86 9.51
CA ALA A 223 9.22 11.49 9.43
C ALA A 223 9.12 13.00 9.18
N ALA A 224 8.22 13.44 8.30
CA ALA A 224 7.97 14.87 8.05
C ALA A 224 7.43 15.59 9.29
N LEU A 225 6.51 14.96 10.04
CA LEU A 225 6.00 15.49 11.31
C LEU A 225 7.09 15.60 12.37
N ARG A 226 7.95 14.57 12.51
CA ARG A 226 9.10 14.60 13.42
C ARG A 226 10.09 15.72 13.04
N ARG A 227 10.40 15.89 11.75
CA ARG A 227 11.29 16.97 11.30
C ARG A 227 10.74 18.36 11.61
N LYS A 228 9.43 18.59 11.47
CA LYS A 228 8.81 19.85 11.90
C LYS A 228 8.91 20.05 13.42
N HIS A 229 8.67 19.00 14.18
CA HIS A 229 8.69 19.08 15.65
C HIS A 229 10.09 19.34 16.23
N TYR A 230 11.14 18.72 15.66
CA TYR A 230 12.52 18.89 16.12
C TYR A 230 13.27 20.02 15.39
N GLY A 231 12.85 20.41 14.19
CA GLY A 231 13.49 21.45 13.38
C GLY A 231 13.25 22.88 13.88
N ASP A 232 12.13 23.14 14.56
CA ASP A 232 11.84 24.46 15.16
C ASP A 232 12.59 24.71 16.49
N GLY A 233 13.26 23.70 17.06
CA GLY A 233 13.99 23.83 18.33
C GLY A 233 15.49 24.16 18.22
N GLY A 234 16.04 24.24 17.00
CA GLY A 234 17.50 24.30 16.78
C GLY A 234 18.07 25.66 16.38
N GLY A 235 17.26 26.72 16.33
CA GLY A 235 17.62 28.00 15.71
C GLY A 235 17.65 29.21 16.65
N SER A 236 18.32 29.16 17.80
CA SER A 236 18.57 30.38 18.61
C SER A 236 19.84 30.35 19.46
N GLY A 237 20.88 29.62 19.03
CA GLY A 237 22.11 29.49 19.82
C GLY A 237 23.40 29.41 19.01
N ARG A 238 23.86 30.56 18.47
CA ARG A 238 25.26 30.94 18.18
C ARG A 238 25.25 32.08 17.15
N SER A 239 25.72 33.29 17.46
CA SER A 239 27.13 33.56 17.67
C SER A 239 27.33 34.89 18.40
N GLN A 240 27.88 34.84 19.61
CA GLN A 240 28.58 35.97 20.20
C GLN A 240 29.91 36.12 19.47
N ALA A 241 30.15 37.29 18.86
CA ALA A 241 31.48 37.74 18.45
C ALA A 241 31.91 38.87 19.40
N PRO A 242 33.13 38.84 19.96
CA PRO A 242 33.59 39.87 20.87
C PRO A 242 34.27 41.03 20.12
N GLY A 243 33.85 42.26 20.41
CA GLY A 243 34.72 43.44 20.40
C GLY A 243 34.72 44.36 19.18
N SER A 244 33.99 45.48 19.29
CA SER A 244 34.51 46.83 18.98
C SER A 244 33.53 47.93 19.45
N ARG A 245 34.10 49.01 20.00
CA ARG A 245 33.55 50.06 20.89
C ARG A 245 32.58 51.08 20.23
N PRO A 246 31.91 51.95 21.03
CA PRO A 246 30.64 52.58 20.68
C PRO A 246 30.78 53.98 20.05
N ALA A 247 29.81 54.36 19.22
CA ALA A 247 29.59 55.74 18.81
C ALA A 247 28.12 56.13 19.05
N SER A 248 27.96 57.25 19.74
CA SER A 248 26.74 57.83 20.28
C SER A 248 26.12 58.85 19.32
N ARG A 249 24.79 58.81 19.13
CA ARG A 249 23.92 60.01 19.18
C ARG A 249 22.41 59.65 19.14
N PRO A 250 21.52 60.51 19.70
CA PRO A 250 20.16 60.14 20.09
C PRO A 250 19.01 60.78 19.27
N ASN A 251 17.79 60.33 19.58
CA ASN A 251 16.45 60.91 19.31
C ASN A 251 15.89 60.71 17.87
N SER A 252 14.66 60.24 17.61
CA SER A 252 13.37 60.63 18.20
C SER A 252 12.22 59.64 17.85
N ARG A 253 11.49 59.16 18.88
CA ARG A 253 10.01 58.94 19.08
C ARG A 253 9.02 58.46 17.95
N PRO A 254 7.79 57.99 18.29
CA PRO A 254 7.29 56.66 17.90
C PRO A 254 6.01 56.65 17.03
N GLY A 255 5.64 55.50 16.44
CA GLY A 255 4.32 55.35 15.81
C GLY A 255 4.00 54.00 15.16
N SER A 256 3.03 53.29 15.77
CA SER A 256 2.07 52.33 15.20
C SER A 256 2.53 51.10 14.39
N VAL A 257 2.38 49.96 15.07
CA VAL A 257 2.26 48.58 14.57
C VAL A 257 0.89 48.35 13.93
N SER A 258 0.81 47.88 12.68
CA SER A 258 -0.28 47.00 12.22
C SER A 258 0.08 46.29 10.90
N GLY A 259 0.79 45.16 10.99
CA GLY A 259 0.94 44.21 9.90
C GLY A 259 0.63 42.82 10.44
N ARG A 260 -0.63 42.36 10.31
CA ARG A 260 -1.00 40.97 10.59
C ARG A 260 -0.47 40.08 9.45
N PRO A 261 0.34 39.05 9.71
CA PRO A 261 0.47 37.95 8.77
C PRO A 261 -0.76 37.03 8.91
N PRO A 262 -1.09 36.24 7.86
CA PRO A 262 -2.24 35.37 7.87
C PRO A 262 -2.07 34.26 8.92
N VAL A 263 -3.12 34.09 9.74
CA VAL A 263 -3.25 32.97 10.67
C VAL A 263 -3.48 31.70 9.87
N ASP A 264 -2.40 30.97 9.57
CA ASP A 264 -2.48 29.56 9.24
C ASP A 264 -2.82 28.78 10.51
N GLU A 265 -4.11 28.59 10.73
CA GLU A 265 -4.66 27.75 11.81
C GLU A 265 -4.43 26.26 11.50
N TYR A 266 -3.16 25.85 11.47
CA TYR A 266 -2.74 24.46 11.58
C TYR A 266 -1.98 24.28 12.89
N GLY A 267 -2.72 24.00 13.95
CA GLY A 267 -2.14 23.56 15.20
C GLY A 267 -2.98 23.97 16.40
N ARG A 268 -4.11 23.31 16.62
CA ARG A 268 -4.69 23.33 17.97
C ARG A 268 -3.81 22.46 18.89
N PRO A 269 -3.32 22.99 20.02
CA PRO A 269 -2.35 22.32 20.86
C PRO A 269 -3.05 21.44 21.91
N ASP A 270 -3.74 20.38 21.51
CA ASP A 270 -4.34 19.45 22.48
C ASP A 270 -4.26 17.95 22.12
N ASP A 271 -3.55 17.60 21.04
CA ASP A 271 -3.28 16.22 20.66
C ASP A 271 -1.81 15.81 20.93
N ARG A 272 -1.27 16.21 22.09
CA ARG A 272 0.06 15.75 22.53
C ARG A 272 -0.08 14.52 23.43
N PRO A 273 0.62 13.40 23.16
CA PRO A 273 0.85 12.40 24.19
C PRO A 273 1.72 13.03 25.28
N ARG A 274 1.20 13.10 26.50
CA ARG A 274 2.06 13.24 27.68
C ARG A 274 2.74 11.87 27.84
N TYR A 275 4.06 11.90 27.85
CA TYR A 275 4.92 10.74 28.05
C TYR A 275 4.56 9.99 29.32
#